data_AF-A0A8T5MYF7-F1
#
_entry.id   AF-A0A8T5MYF7-F1
#
_cell.length_a   1.000
_cell.length_b   1.000
_cell.length_c   1.000
_cell.angle_alpha   90.00
_cell.angle_beta   90.00
_cell.angle_gamma   90.00
#
_symmetry.space_group_name_H-M   'P 1'
#
loop_
_entity.id
_entity.type
_entity.pdbx_description
1 polymer ?
#
loop_
_entity_poly.entity_id
_entity_poly.type
_entity_poly.pdbx_seq_one_letter_code
_entity_poly.pdbx_strand_id
1 'polypeptide(L)' 'MGIKNAKKKEQLAKKQRQTKWAPIWAVLKKYGMGKRIHPSTMTKFRRSWRRTKLHITPRKQRKSHFG' A
#
# COMPACT_ATOMS: atom_id res chain seq x y z
N MET A 1 -6.27 5.88 -22.10
CA MET A 1 -7.42 5.01 -21.72
C MET A 1 -7.78 5.23 -20.25
N GLY A 2 -8.88 5.94 -19.99
CA GLY A 2 -9.43 6.02 -18.63
C GLY A 2 -9.79 4.62 -18.13
N ILE A 3 -9.44 4.31 -16.88
CA ILE A 3 -9.83 3.04 -16.26
C ILE A 3 -11.36 3.03 -16.24
N LYS A 4 -12.01 2.29 -17.16
CA LYS A 4 -13.47 2.14 -17.27
C LYS A 4 -14.13 1.61 -15.96
N ASN A 5 -13.33 1.15 -15.00
CA ASN A 5 -13.80 0.60 -13.72
C ASN A 5 -13.44 1.54 -12.55
N ALA A 6 -14.43 2.31 -12.08
CA ALA A 6 -14.28 3.26 -10.97
C ALA A 6 -13.85 2.58 -9.65
N LYS A 7 -14.42 1.41 -9.33
CA LYS A 7 -14.06 0.65 -8.11
C LYS A 7 -12.59 0.27 -8.09
N LYS A 8 -12.06 -0.18 -9.23
CA LYS A 8 -10.63 -0.49 -9.37
C LYS A 8 -9.77 0.75 -9.17
N LYS A 9 -10.16 1.89 -9.74
CA LYS A 9 -9.44 3.18 -9.58
C LYS A 9 -9.41 3.60 -8.10
N GLU A 10 -10.54 3.50 -7.40
CA GLU A 10 -10.64 3.83 -5.98
C GLU A 10 -9.74 2.94 -5.12
N GLN A 11 -9.76 1.62 -5.33
CA GLN A 11 -8.88 0.70 -4.61
C GLN A 11 -7.41 1.00 -4.87
N LEU A 12 -7.02 1.28 -6.12
CA LEU A 12 -5.66 1.67 -6.47
C LEU A 12 -5.25 2.98 -5.79
N ALA A 13 -6.13 3.98 -5.76
CA ALA A 13 -5.89 5.26 -5.08
C ALA A 13 -5.69 5.05 -3.57
N LYS A 14 -6.54 4.24 -2.92
CA LYS A 14 -6.37 3.87 -1.50
C LYS A 14 -5.02 3.19 -1.26
N LYS A 15 -4.65 2.22 -2.11
CA LYS A 15 -3.37 1.51 -2.00
C LYS A 15 -2.15 2.37 -2.34
N GLN A 16 -2.31 3.43 -3.10
CA GLN A 16 -1.26 4.42 -3.34
C GLN A 16 -1.06 5.30 -2.10
N ARG A 17 -2.13 5.76 -1.45
CA ARG A 17 -2.02 6.55 -0.20
C ARG A 17 -1.32 5.77 0.91
N GLN A 18 -1.50 4.45 0.97
CA GLN A 18 -0.87 3.54 1.94
C GLN A 18 0.63 3.29 1.73
N THR A 19 1.26 3.76 0.63
CA THR A 19 2.70 3.53 0.42
C THR A 19 3.60 4.50 1.18
N LYS A 20 3.02 5.56 1.78
CA LYS A 20 3.77 6.52 2.59
C LYS A 20 4.23 5.89 3.91
N TRP A 21 5.32 6.40 4.45
CA TRP A 21 5.72 6.08 5.82
C TRP A 21 4.72 6.64 6.83
N ALA A 22 4.71 6.03 8.02
CA ALA A 22 4.04 6.59 9.17
C ALA A 22 4.53 8.03 9.45
N PRO A 23 3.62 8.94 9.81
CA PRO A 23 4.00 10.31 10.11
C PRO A 23 4.78 10.38 11.42
N ILE A 24 5.75 11.30 11.48
CA ILE A 24 6.68 11.44 12.62
C ILE A 24 5.92 11.66 13.92
N TRP A 25 4.90 12.52 13.93
CA TRP A 25 4.10 12.80 15.12
C TRP A 25 3.44 11.53 15.69
N ALA A 26 3.04 10.59 14.83
CA ALA A 26 2.40 9.35 15.28
C ALA A 26 3.43 8.35 15.84
N VAL A 27 4.65 8.35 15.30
CA VAL A 27 5.78 7.60 15.88
C VAL A 27 6.10 8.13 17.28
N LEU A 28 6.21 9.45 17.43
CA LEU A 28 6.45 10.09 18.73
C LEU A 28 5.33 9.79 19.73
N LYS A 29 4.06 9.86 19.30
CA LYS A 29 2.90 9.55 20.15
C LYS A 29 2.91 8.09 20.65
N LYS A 30 3.35 7.13 19.81
CA LYS A 30 3.36 5.71 20.17
C LYS A 30 4.55 5.32 21.03
N TYR A 31 5.74 5.83 20.73
CA TYR A 31 6.98 5.35 21.36
C TYR A 31 7.56 6.29 22.41
N GLY A 32 7.10 7.54 22.46
CA GLY A 32 7.60 8.60 23.33
C GLY A 32 8.60 9.51 22.62
N MET A 33 8.72 10.73 23.14
CA MET A 33 9.72 11.71 22.69
C MET A 33 11.14 11.24 23.04
N GLY A 34 12.12 11.58 22.20
CA GLY A 34 13.54 11.25 22.41
C GLY A 34 14.01 9.90 21.86
N LYS A 35 13.09 8.99 21.50
CA LYS A 35 13.47 7.72 20.87
C LYS A 35 13.72 7.89 19.37
N ARG A 36 14.91 7.49 18.91
CA ARG A 36 15.32 7.50 17.49
C ARG A 36 14.76 6.28 16.74
N ILE A 37 13.43 6.13 16.71
CA ILE A 37 12.77 5.02 16.04
C ILE A 37 12.39 5.41 14.61
N HIS A 38 12.85 4.62 13.65
CA HIS A 38 12.49 4.83 12.25
C HIS A 38 11.00 4.50 12.00
N PRO A 39 10.27 5.29 11.18
CA PRO A 39 8.84 5.07 10.91
C PRO A 39 8.50 3.69 10.34
N SER A 40 9.48 2.95 9.82
CA SER A 40 9.29 1.58 9.35
C SER A 40 8.73 0.65 10.41
N THR A 41 9.13 0.83 11.66
CA THR A 41 8.69 -0.01 12.77
C THR A 41 7.18 0.10 13.00
N MET A 42 6.59 1.25 12.67
CA MET A 42 5.14 1.47 12.77
C MET A 42 4.40 1.18 11.45
N THR A 43 5.08 1.24 10.31
CA THR A 43 4.47 1.18 8.99
C THR A 43 4.32 -0.26 8.49
N LYS A 44 3.17 -0.90 8.78
CA LYS A 44 2.90 -2.30 8.38
C LYS A 44 2.55 -2.49 6.90
N PHE A 45 1.80 -1.55 6.30
CA PHE A 45 1.14 -1.76 5.00
C PHE A 45 1.89 -1.15 3.79
N ARG A 46 3.06 -0.55 4.01
CA ARG A 46 3.85 0.03 2.93
C ARG A 46 4.26 -1.07 1.95
N ARG A 47 4.02 -0.84 0.67
CA ARG A 47 4.27 -1.82 -0.40
C ARG A 47 5.13 -1.22 -1.51
N SER A 48 5.79 -2.09 -2.28
CA SER A 48 6.44 -1.76 -3.54
C SER A 48 5.81 -2.56 -4.67
N TRP A 49 5.60 -1.94 -5.83
CA TRP A 49 5.02 -2.59 -7.01
C TRP A 49 5.91 -3.70 -7.58
N ARG A 50 7.22 -3.65 -7.34
CA ARG A 50 8.17 -4.68 -7.78
C ARG A 50 8.05 -5.95 -6.94
N ARG A 51 7.93 -5.80 -5.61
CA ARG A 51 7.92 -6.91 -4.65
C ARG A 51 6.53 -7.48 -4.36
N THR A 52 5.54 -6.64 -4.11
CA THR A 52 4.22 -7.07 -3.63
C THR A 52 3.13 -6.66 -4.62
N LYS A 53 2.54 -7.64 -5.31
CA LYS A 53 1.53 -7.40 -6.34
C LYS A 53 0.14 -7.22 -5.73
N LEU A 54 -0.64 -6.32 -6.32
CA LEU A 54 -2.03 -6.10 -5.93
C LEU A 54 -2.93 -7.03 -6.72
N HIS A 55 -3.67 -7.84 -5.99
CA HIS A 55 -4.57 -8.84 -6.52
C HIS A 55 -5.98 -8.29 -6.82
N ILE A 56 -6.07 -7.11 -7.46
CA ILE A 56 -7.35 -6.40 -7.74
C ILE A 56 -7.92 -6.79 -9.11
N THR A 57 -9.10 -7.40 -9.14
CA THR A 57 -9.83 -7.73 -10.38
C THR A 57 -10.55 -6.50 -10.97
N PRO A 58 -10.81 -6.47 -12.30
CA PRO A 58 -10.30 -7.38 -13.33
C PRO A 58 -8.81 -7.16 -13.58
N ARG A 59 -8.02 -8.24 -13.66
CA ARG A 59 -6.60 -8.20 -14.02
C ARG A 59 -6.46 -8.70 -15.45
N LYS A 60 -5.51 -8.14 -16.20
CA LYS A 60 -5.15 -8.64 -17.54
C LYS A 60 -4.30 -9.92 -17.49
N GLN A 61 -4.00 -10.45 -16.30
CA GLN A 61 -3.24 -11.68 -16.16
C GLN A 61 -4.08 -12.85 -16.69
N ARG A 62 -3.50 -13.62 -17.63
CA ARG A 62 -4.11 -14.85 -18.11
C ARG A 62 -4.17 -15.85 -16.97
N LYS A 63 -5.28 -16.58 -16.89
CA LYS A 63 -5.46 -17.73 -15.99
C LYS A 63 -4.65 -18.90 -16.56
N SER A 64 -3.32 -18.91 -16.41
CA SER A 64 -2.48 -19.98 -16.96
C SER A 64 -2.58 -21.31 -16.22
N HIS A 65 -3.22 -21.35 -15.05
CA HIS A 65 -3.27 -22.52 -14.16
C HIS A 65 -4.70 -22.93 -13.74
N PHE A 66 -5.73 -22.36 -14.34
CA PHE A 66 -7.05 -22.99 -14.28
C PHE A 66 -7.06 -23.93 -15.47
N GLY A 67 -6.74 -25.21 -15.22
CA GLY A 67 -6.90 -26.26 -16.23
C GLY A 67 -8.30 -26.25 -16.81
#